data_AF-Q18JA9-F1
#
_entry.id   AF-Q18JA9-F1
#
_cell.length_a   1.000
_cell.length_b   1.000
_cell.length_c   1.000
_cell.angle_alpha   90.00
_cell.angle_beta   90.00
_cell.angle_gamma   90.00
#
_symmetry.space_group_name_H-M   'P 1'
#
loop_
_entity.id
_entity.type
_entity.pdbx_description
1 polymer ?
#
loop_
_entity_poly.entity_id
_entity_poly.type
_entity_poly.pdbx_seq_one_letter_code
_entity_poly.pdbx_strand_id
1 'polypeptide(L)'
;MTDIHHKKAEQAVRKAEQNRNKARQKLLQQRQKLAERRKKNREQSEKARGHTSDSMNRNPSAYSTVPAQKTNEQNAARNAHSTVPTAPRYSQISPSERLFGLRFYRAKQSTNSNDGK
;
A
#
# COMPACT_ATOMS: atom_id res chain seq x y z
N MET A 1 40.69 -15.54 -13.82
CA MET A 1 39.73 -14.50 -14.27
C MET A 1 38.31 -14.69 -13.73
N THR A 2 37.88 -15.89 -13.30
CA THR A 2 36.52 -16.17 -12.80
C THR A 2 36.17 -15.47 -11.48
N ASP A 3 37.15 -15.28 -10.60
CA ASP A 3 36.95 -14.79 -9.23
C ASP A 3 36.43 -13.34 -9.15
N ILE A 4 36.81 -12.50 -10.12
CA ILE A 4 36.33 -11.10 -10.22
C ILE A 4 34.85 -11.06 -10.64
N HIS A 5 34.43 -11.97 -11.53
CA HIS A 5 33.05 -12.04 -11.99
C HIS A 5 32.12 -12.53 -10.89
N HIS A 6 32.54 -13.50 -10.08
CA HIS A 6 31.79 -13.95 -8.91
C HIS A 6 31.58 -12.83 -7.89
N LYS A 7 32.65 -12.10 -7.52
CA LYS A 7 32.55 -10.97 -6.58
C LYS A 7 31.62 -9.87 -7.08
N LYS A 8 31.64 -9.56 -8.38
CA LYS A 8 30.72 -8.57 -8.99
C LYS A 8 29.27 -9.06 -8.99
N ALA A 9 29.03 -10.35 -9.24
CA ALA A 9 27.69 -10.94 -9.19
C ALA A 9 27.09 -10.87 -7.78
N GLU A 10 27.86 -11.22 -6.75
CA GLU A 10 27.41 -11.12 -5.36
C GLU A 10 27.06 -9.68 -4.95
N GLN A 11 27.89 -8.71 -5.35
CA GLN A 11 27.61 -7.29 -5.10
C GLN A 11 26.32 -6.83 -5.79
N ALA A 12 26.07 -7.30 -7.02
CA ALA A 12 24.85 -6.99 -7.74
C ALA A 12 23.60 -7.56 -7.04
N VAL A 13 23.67 -8.80 -6.55
CA VAL A 13 22.60 -9.44 -5.76
C VAL A 13 22.32 -8.64 -4.49
N ARG A 14 23.35 -8.32 -3.70
CA ARG A 14 23.20 -7.53 -2.45
C ARG A 14 22.58 -6.15 -2.72
N LYS A 15 23.03 -5.46 -3.77
CA LYS A 15 22.47 -4.15 -4.15
C LYS A 15 21.01 -4.25 -4.55
N ALA A 16 20.65 -5.28 -5.30
CA ALA A 16 19.27 -5.48 -5.72
C ALA A 16 18.35 -5.81 -4.53
N GLU A 17 18.81 -6.60 -3.56
CA GLU A 17 18.08 -6.86 -2.31
C GLU A 17 17.85 -5.58 -1.49
N GLN A 18 18.89 -4.77 -1.31
CA GLN A 18 18.80 -3.48 -0.62
C GLN A 18 17.81 -2.54 -1.32
N ASN A 19 17.90 -2.43 -2.64
CA ASN A 19 16.99 -1.60 -3.43
C ASN A 19 15.54 -2.07 -3.31
N ARG A 20 15.29 -3.38 -3.37
CA ARG A 20 13.97 -3.98 -3.18
C ARG A 20 13.41 -3.64 -1.80
N ASN A 21 14.20 -3.81 -0.75
CA ASN A 21 13.76 -3.56 0.62
C ASN A 21 13.47 -2.07 0.85
N LYS A 22 14.30 -1.17 0.31
CA LYS A 22 14.08 0.29 0.34
C LYS A 22 12.80 0.68 -0.41
N ALA A 23 12.56 0.12 -1.60
CA ALA A 23 11.34 0.35 -2.35
C ALA A 23 10.10 -0.13 -1.57
N ARG A 24 10.20 -1.29 -0.92
CA ARG A 24 9.13 -1.85 -0.07
C ARG A 24 8.79 -0.92 1.10
N GLN A 25 9.79 -0.41 1.80
CA GLN A 25 9.59 0.55 2.90
C GLN A 25 8.90 1.82 2.42
N LYS A 26 9.35 2.38 1.29
CA LYS A 26 8.72 3.57 0.69
C LYS A 26 7.25 3.34 0.33
N LEU A 27 6.91 2.19 -0.25
CA LEU A 27 5.53 1.84 -0.58
C LEU A 27 4.64 1.77 0.67
N LEU A 28 5.15 1.18 1.77
CA LEU A 28 4.42 1.15 3.03
C LEU A 28 4.19 2.56 3.60
N GLN A 29 5.21 3.42 3.59
CA GLN A 29 5.09 4.81 4.03
C GLN A 29 4.12 5.62 3.18
N GLN A 30 4.17 5.49 1.85
CA GLN A 30 3.23 6.15 0.94
C GLN A 30 1.79 5.74 1.21
N ARG A 31 1.56 4.45 1.47
CA ARG A 31 0.24 3.95 1.82
C ARG A 31 -0.26 4.54 3.14
N GLN A 32 0.60 4.67 4.14
CA GLN A 32 0.24 5.32 5.41
C GLN A 32 -0.19 6.77 5.17
N LYS A 33 0.62 7.55 4.44
CA LYS A 33 0.28 8.93 4.09
C LYS A 33 -1.05 9.03 3.33
N LEU A 34 -1.31 8.09 2.42
CA LEU A 34 -2.58 8.01 1.70
C LEU A 34 -3.76 7.69 2.63
N ALA A 35 -3.58 6.77 3.58
CA ALA A 35 -4.61 6.42 4.55
C ALA A 35 -4.96 7.61 5.45
N GLU A 36 -3.95 8.36 5.92
CA GLU A 36 -4.13 9.59 6.69
C GLU A 36 -4.87 10.67 5.89
N ARG A 37 -4.49 10.89 4.63
CA ARG A 37 -5.18 11.81 3.72
C ARG A 37 -6.65 11.43 3.53
N ARG A 38 -6.94 10.15 3.32
CA ARG A 38 -8.33 9.67 3.18
C ARG A 38 -9.14 9.89 4.46
N LYS A 39 -8.54 9.67 5.62
CA LYS A 39 -9.18 9.95 6.92
C LYS A 39 -9.54 11.43 7.04
N LYS A 40 -8.58 12.33 6.77
CA LYS A 40 -8.80 13.79 6.79
C LYS A 40 -9.89 14.23 5.80
N ASN A 41 -9.86 13.72 4.57
CA ASN A 41 -10.87 14.06 3.56
C ASN A 41 -12.27 13.59 3.98
N ARG A 42 -12.38 12.42 4.62
CA ARG A 42 -13.64 11.93 5.16
C ARG A 42 -14.15 12.84 6.28
N GLU A 43 -13.30 13.16 7.27
CA GLU A 43 -13.67 14.06 8.37
C GLU A 43 -14.12 15.43 7.86
N GLN A 44 -13.43 16.00 6.87
CA GLN A 44 -13.84 17.27 6.23
C GLN A 44 -15.18 17.15 5.51
N SER A 45 -15.40 16.05 4.77
CA SER A 45 -16.67 15.82 4.05
C SER A 45 -17.83 15.62 5.01
N GLU A 46 -17.61 14.91 6.12
CA GLU A 46 -18.61 14.70 7.17
C GLU A 46 -18.95 16.00 7.90
N LYS A 47 -17.95 16.83 8.25
CA LYS A 47 -18.18 18.17 8.80
C LYS A 47 -18.98 19.07 7.86
N ALA A 48 -18.62 19.10 6.57
CA ALA A 48 -19.34 19.89 5.58
C ALA A 48 -20.82 19.46 5.44
N ARG A 49 -21.11 18.15 5.54
CA ARG A 49 -22.47 17.61 5.56
C ARG A 49 -23.22 17.89 6.86
N GLY A 50 -22.53 17.85 8.00
CA GLY A 50 -23.12 18.13 9.32
C GLY A 50 -23.52 19.59 9.51
N HIS A 51 -22.81 20.53 8.87
CA HIS A 51 -23.16 21.96 8.89
C HIS A 51 -24.27 22.35 7.89
N THR A 52 -24.73 21.42 7.04
CA THR A 52 -25.77 21.66 6.03
C THR A 52 -27.10 20.97 6.37
N SER A 53 -27.40 20.76 7.66
CA SER A 53 -28.74 20.30 8.09
C SER A 53 -29.84 21.32 7.82
N ASP A 54 -29.51 22.61 7.59
CA ASP A 54 -30.49 23.69 7.43
C ASP A 54 -30.69 24.20 6.00
N SER A 55 -30.07 23.59 4.98
CA SER A 55 -30.49 23.89 3.62
C SER A 55 -30.44 22.64 2.76
N MET A 56 -31.63 22.21 2.31
CA MET A 56 -31.77 21.36 1.14
C MET A 56 -30.84 21.88 0.05
N ASN A 57 -29.71 21.21 -0.15
CA ASN A 57 -28.82 21.50 -1.25
C ASN A 57 -29.55 21.10 -2.55
N ARG A 58 -30.30 22.06 -3.11
CA ARG A 58 -31.13 21.94 -4.33
C ARG A 58 -30.31 21.81 -5.61
N ASN A 59 -29.04 21.37 -5.52
CA ASN A 59 -28.26 21.12 -6.71
C ASN A 59 -28.50 19.67 -7.20
N PRO A 60 -29.26 19.44 -8.28
CA PRO A 60 -29.53 18.09 -8.80
C PRO A 60 -28.27 17.37 -9.28
N SER A 61 -27.17 18.09 -9.53
CA SER A 61 -25.86 17.52 -9.85
C SER A 61 -25.06 17.02 -8.63
N ALA A 62 -25.55 17.24 -7.40
CA ALA A 62 -24.89 16.77 -6.18
C ALA A 62 -25.07 15.26 -5.93
N TYR A 63 -25.88 14.58 -6.74
CA TYR A 63 -26.06 13.13 -6.65
C TYR A 63 -24.83 12.39 -7.20
N SER A 64 -24.04 11.81 -6.30
CA SER A 64 -22.91 10.96 -6.66
C SER A 64 -23.40 9.55 -7.01
N THR A 65 -23.13 9.12 -8.24
CA THR A 65 -23.35 7.72 -8.66
C THR A 65 -22.25 6.77 -8.17
N VAL A 66 -21.14 7.32 -7.65
CA VAL A 66 -20.05 6.54 -7.09
C VAL A 66 -20.46 6.06 -5.70
N PRO A 67 -20.40 4.75 -5.42
CA PRO A 67 -20.76 4.21 -4.11
C PRO A 67 -19.87 4.80 -3.04
N ALA A 68 -20.44 5.03 -1.85
CA ALA A 68 -19.70 5.56 -0.72
C ALA A 68 -18.43 4.74 -0.47
N GLN A 69 -17.29 5.42 -0.42
CA GLN A 69 -16.02 4.75 -0.15
C GLN A 69 -16.05 4.19 1.27
N LYS A 70 -16.16 2.85 1.34
CA LYS A 70 -16.04 2.02 2.53
C LYS A 70 -14.64 2.13 3.18
N THR A 71 -14.43 1.53 4.36
CA THR A 71 -13.12 1.61 5.04
C THR A 71 -11.98 1.13 4.14
N ASN A 72 -10.75 1.56 4.43
CA ASN A 72 -9.60 1.16 3.64
C ASN A 72 -9.40 -0.37 3.64
N GLU A 73 -9.75 -1.08 4.73
CA GLU A 73 -9.68 -2.55 4.77
C GLU A 73 -10.68 -3.19 3.79
N GLN A 74 -11.92 -2.72 3.78
CA GLN A 74 -12.96 -3.27 2.91
C GLN A 74 -12.63 -3.07 1.42
N ASN A 75 -12.06 -1.92 1.05
CA ASN A 75 -11.58 -1.69 -0.31
C ASN A 75 -10.39 -2.58 -0.70
N ALA A 76 -9.58 -2.98 0.27
CA ALA A 76 -8.46 -3.88 0.03
C ALA A 76 -8.87 -5.35 -0.02
N ALA A 77 -9.96 -5.73 0.64
CA ALA A 77 -10.57 -7.05 0.53
C ALA A 77 -11.08 -7.32 -0.90
N ARG A 78 -11.62 -6.30 -1.58
CA ARG A 78 -12.00 -6.40 -3.00
C ARG A 78 -10.83 -6.72 -3.93
N ASN A 79 -9.63 -6.25 -3.57
CA ASN A 79 -8.39 -6.48 -4.30
C ASN A 79 -7.48 -7.44 -3.52
N ALA A 80 -8.05 -8.46 -2.88
CA ALA A 80 -7.35 -9.35 -1.97
C ALA A 80 -6.41 -10.34 -2.67
N HIS A 81 -6.47 -10.47 -3.99
CA HIS A 81 -5.69 -11.42 -4.79
C HIS A 81 -4.73 -10.71 -5.73
N SER A 82 -3.63 -11.37 -6.10
CA SER A 82 -2.66 -10.88 -7.08
C SER A 82 -2.56 -11.86 -8.22
N THR A 83 -2.58 -11.33 -9.44
CA THR A 83 -2.33 -12.07 -10.68
C THR A 83 -0.85 -12.24 -10.99
N VAL A 84 0.03 -11.65 -10.17
CA VAL A 84 1.47 -11.65 -10.43
C VAL A 84 2.13 -12.84 -9.73
N PRO A 85 2.93 -13.65 -10.45
CA PRO A 85 3.53 -14.87 -9.90
C PRO A 85 4.41 -14.58 -8.68
N THR A 86 4.41 -15.46 -7.69
CA THR A 86 5.15 -15.27 -6.43
C THR A 86 6.66 -15.15 -6.64
N ALA A 87 7.23 -15.99 -7.51
CA ALA A 87 8.64 -15.97 -7.85
C ALA A 87 8.87 -15.39 -9.27
N PRO A 88 9.78 -14.42 -9.43
CA PRO A 88 10.19 -13.95 -10.74
C PRO A 88 11.01 -15.04 -11.46
N ARG A 89 10.63 -15.31 -12.72
CA ARG A 89 11.34 -16.25 -13.59
C ARG A 89 12.73 -15.68 -13.90
N TYR A 90 13.78 -16.42 -13.58
CA TYR A 90 15.20 -16.06 -13.77
C TYR A 90 15.81 -15.04 -12.78
N SER A 91 15.18 -14.80 -11.63
CA SER A 91 15.84 -14.00 -10.58
C SER A 91 16.77 -14.87 -9.72
N GLN A 92 17.99 -14.38 -9.50
CA GLN A 92 18.93 -14.94 -8.53
C GLN A 92 18.61 -14.54 -7.08
N ILE A 93 17.60 -13.68 -6.88
CA ILE A 93 17.24 -13.13 -5.58
C ILE A 93 16.03 -13.89 -5.05
N SER A 94 16.07 -14.28 -3.77
CA SER A 94 14.94 -14.89 -3.09
C SER A 94 13.71 -13.96 -3.19
N PRO A 95 12.54 -14.43 -3.66
CA PRO A 95 11.37 -13.58 -3.77
C PRO A 95 10.87 -13.17 -2.38
N SER A 96 10.56 -11.89 -2.19
CA SER A 96 9.86 -11.43 -0.98
C SER A 96 8.36 -11.51 -1.16
N GLU A 97 7.63 -11.64 -0.05
CA GLU A 97 6.16 -11.64 -0.06
C GLU A 97 5.62 -10.39 -0.75
N ARG A 98 4.76 -10.55 -1.76
CA ARG A 98 4.21 -9.41 -2.49
C ARG A 98 3.26 -8.59 -1.61
N LEU A 99 3.41 -7.27 -1.64
CA LEU A 99 2.44 -6.36 -1.02
C LEU A 99 1.30 -6.08 -2.00
N PHE A 100 0.12 -6.64 -1.72
CA PHE A 100 -1.14 -6.34 -2.44
C PHE A 100 -2.33 -6.49 -1.49
N GLY A 101 -3.42 -5.79 -1.80
CA GLY A 101 -4.69 -5.94 -1.07
C GLY A 101 -4.54 -5.95 0.45
N LEU A 102 -4.99 -7.05 1.06
CA LEU A 102 -4.93 -7.31 2.49
C LEU A 102 -3.51 -7.54 3.04
N ARG A 103 -2.57 -8.00 2.21
CA ARG A 103 -1.17 -8.26 2.63
C ARG A 103 -0.46 -6.99 3.06
N PHE A 104 -0.85 -5.84 2.50
CA PHE A 104 -0.37 -4.55 2.99
C PHE A 104 -0.74 -4.26 4.45
N TYR A 105 -1.91 -4.71 4.92
CA TYR A 105 -2.31 -4.53 6.32
C TYR A 105 -1.55 -5.48 7.24
N ARG A 106 -1.41 -6.74 6.82
CA ARG A 106 -0.64 -7.74 7.57
C ARG A 106 0.82 -7.30 7.72
N ALA A 107 1.44 -6.82 6.63
CA ALA A 107 2.80 -6.32 6.66
C ALA A 107 3.02 -5.15 7.63
N LYS A 108 1.99 -4.30 7.83
CA LYS A 108 2.03 -3.23 8.84
C LYS A 108 1.93 -3.79 10.26
N GLN A 109 1.05 -4.76 10.49
CA GLN A 109 0.90 -5.39 11.82
C GLN A 109 2.19 -6.11 12.24
N SER A 110 2.86 -6.78 11.30
CA SER A 110 4.13 -7.46 11.58
C SER A 110 5.27 -6.48 11.88
N THR A 111 5.34 -5.31 11.22
CA THR A 111 6.38 -4.31 11.53
C THR A 111 6.17 -3.70 12.91
N ASN A 112 4.92 -3.41 13.29
CA ASN A 112 4.61 -2.83 14.61
C ASN A 112 4.81 -3.83 15.76
N SER A 113 4.76 -5.14 15.51
CA SER A 113 4.94 -6.17 16.53
C SER A 113 6.41 -6.47 16.86
N ASN A 114 7.34 -6.04 15.99
CA ASN A 114 8.78 -6.26 16.16
C ASN A 114 9.52 -5.09 16.82
N ASP A 115 8.84 -3.96 17.07
CA ASP A 115 9.41 -2.80 17.80
C ASP A 115 9.19 -2.90 19.33
N GLY A 116 8.79 -4.07 19.84
CA GLY A 116 8.47 -4.33 21.25
C GLY A 116 9.32 -5.43 21.91
N LYS A 117 10.49 -5.75 21.37
CA LYS A 117 11.47 -6.64 22.00
C LYS A 117 12.86 -6.01 22.02
#